data_AF-A0A7G8DEL8-F1
#
_entry.id   AF-A0A7G8DEL8-F1
#
_cell.length_a   1.000
_cell.length_b   1.000
_cell.length_c   1.000
_cell.angle_alpha   90.00
_cell.angle_beta   90.00
_cell.angle_gamma   90.00
#
_symmetry.space_group_name_H-M   'P 1'
#
loop_
_entity.id
_entity.type
_entity.pdbx_description
1 polymer ?
#
loop_
_entity_poly.entity_id
_entity_poly.type
_entity_poly.pdbx_seq_one_letter_code
_entity_poly.pdbx_strand_id
1 'polypeptide(L)'
;MDRITMEHLLAEHGREWCERLAERIYEMSVDTFSQTVMPSLHAAGWQRRHLDWEFKLRELDSEPDRTLVDGIINATESFLRSSEVHRLFIQELVQGTFDEASDDHLRAEAVRHLIEKEILTLLENNRAELMDRLTARIIEPAGGQVDRAQKAASEGLIEVERLLCNHTESL
;
A
#
# COMPACT_ATOMS: atom_id res chain seq x y z
N MET A 1 -20.31 -5.36 -7.87
CA MET A 1 -20.38 -6.58 -7.03
C MET A 1 -20.50 -6.10 -5.60
N ASP A 2 -21.33 -6.72 -4.77
CA ASP A 2 -21.48 -6.34 -3.36
C ASP A 2 -20.29 -6.89 -2.55
N ARG A 3 -19.70 -6.10 -1.65
CA ARG A 3 -18.48 -6.48 -0.89
C ARG A 3 -18.70 -7.73 -0.06
N ILE A 4 -19.89 -7.86 0.52
CA ILE A 4 -20.33 -9.05 1.28
C ILE A 4 -20.33 -10.30 0.39
N THR A 5 -20.68 -10.15 -0.89
CA THR A 5 -20.61 -11.27 -1.85
C THR A 5 -19.16 -11.66 -2.14
N MET A 6 -18.25 -10.67 -2.23
CA MET A 6 -16.82 -10.90 -2.43
C MET A 6 -16.16 -11.59 -1.23
N GLU A 7 -16.43 -11.10 -0.02
CA GLU A 7 -16.00 -11.71 1.25
C GLU A 7 -16.46 -13.17 1.36
N HIS A 8 -17.74 -13.43 1.08
CA HIS A 8 -18.30 -14.79 1.14
C HIS A 8 -17.62 -15.73 0.13
N LEU A 9 -17.43 -15.29 -1.12
CA LEU A 9 -16.77 -16.09 -2.16
C LEU A 9 -15.31 -16.38 -1.82
N LEU A 10 -14.58 -15.40 -1.28
CA LEU A 10 -13.19 -15.59 -0.87
C LEU A 10 -13.07 -16.51 0.36
N ALA A 11 -14.00 -16.41 1.31
CA ALA A 11 -14.06 -17.31 2.46
C ALA A 11 -14.41 -18.75 2.05
N GLU A 12 -15.29 -18.93 1.07
CA GLU A 12 -15.71 -20.24 0.56
C GLU A 12 -14.60 -20.97 -0.21
N HIS A 13 -13.85 -20.25 -1.05
CA HIS A 13 -12.85 -20.85 -1.94
C HIS A 13 -11.43 -20.83 -1.35
N GLY A 14 -11.13 -19.88 -0.48
CA GLY A 14 -9.83 -19.75 0.18
C GLY A 14 -8.70 -19.25 -0.74
N ARG A 15 -7.56 -18.91 -0.12
CA ARG A 15 -6.43 -18.24 -0.78
C ARG A 15 -5.81 -19.06 -1.91
N GLU A 16 -5.65 -20.37 -1.72
CA GLU A 16 -5.05 -21.28 -2.72
C GLU A 16 -5.87 -21.34 -4.02
N TRP A 17 -7.20 -21.27 -3.91
CA TRP A 17 -8.05 -21.22 -5.09
C TRP A 17 -7.88 -19.90 -5.86
N CYS A 18 -7.80 -18.77 -5.15
CA CYS A 18 -7.53 -17.46 -5.74
C CYS A 18 -6.16 -17.42 -6.43
N GLU A 19 -5.13 -18.00 -5.80
CA GLU A 19 -3.78 -18.11 -6.39
C GLU A 19 -3.80 -18.90 -7.69
N ARG A 20 -4.47 -20.06 -7.74
CA ARG A 20 -4.62 -20.85 -8.99
C ARG A 20 -5.42 -20.11 -10.06
N LEU A 21 -6.46 -19.37 -9.68
CA LEU A 21 -7.24 -18.58 -10.63
C LEU A 21 -6.41 -17.43 -11.21
N ALA A 22 -5.69 -16.70 -10.36
CA ALA A 22 -4.80 -15.63 -10.75
C ALA A 22 -3.66 -16.13 -11.64
N GLU A 23 -3.05 -17.25 -11.29
CA GLU A 23 -2.05 -17.95 -12.12
C GLU A 23 -2.62 -18.25 -13.51
N ARG A 24 -3.81 -18.84 -13.57
CA ARG A 24 -4.42 -19.20 -14.86
C ARG A 24 -4.73 -17.98 -15.72
N ILE A 25 -5.22 -16.90 -15.12
CA ILE A 25 -5.48 -15.64 -15.81
C ILE A 25 -4.18 -15.02 -16.31
N TYR A 26 -3.12 -15.04 -15.49
CA TYR A 26 -1.82 -14.52 -15.86
C TYR A 26 -1.23 -15.26 -17.05
N GLU A 27 -1.18 -16.60 -17.02
CA GLU A 27 -0.73 -17.44 -18.14
C GLU A 27 -1.47 -17.09 -19.43
N MET A 28 -2.80 -17.05 -19.39
CA MET A 28 -3.62 -16.71 -20.55
C MET A 28 -3.34 -15.30 -21.07
N SER A 29 -3.11 -14.35 -20.16
CA SER A 29 -2.81 -12.96 -20.51
C SER A 29 -1.44 -12.83 -21.16
N VAL A 30 -0.42 -13.49 -20.62
CA VAL A 30 0.94 -13.52 -21.17
C VAL A 30 0.97 -14.23 -22.53
N ASP A 31 0.24 -15.33 -22.68
CA ASP A 31 0.11 -16.04 -23.95
C ASP A 31 -0.57 -15.16 -25.00
N THR A 32 -1.68 -14.51 -24.65
CA THR A 32 -2.40 -13.61 -25.54
C THR A 32 -1.54 -12.41 -25.94
N PHE A 33 -0.82 -11.82 -24.98
CA PHE A 33 0.11 -10.72 -25.24
C PHE A 33 1.25 -11.16 -26.18
N SER A 34 1.81 -12.33 -25.93
CA SER A 34 2.86 -12.95 -26.77
C SER A 34 2.39 -13.19 -28.21
N GLN A 35 1.11 -13.54 -28.41
CA GLN A 35 0.56 -13.83 -29.73
C GLN A 35 0.09 -12.59 -30.48
N THR A 36 -0.39 -11.55 -29.78
CA THR A 36 -1.06 -10.39 -30.40
C THR A 36 -0.18 -9.15 -30.46
N VAL A 37 0.61 -8.89 -29.41
CA VAL A 37 1.38 -7.66 -29.27
C VAL A 37 2.82 -7.86 -29.72
N MET A 38 3.48 -8.93 -29.29
CA MET A 38 4.91 -9.15 -29.60
C MET A 38 5.23 -9.18 -31.10
N PRO A 39 4.44 -9.83 -31.98
CA PRO A 39 4.70 -9.80 -33.41
C PRO A 39 4.61 -8.39 -34.00
N SER A 40 3.75 -7.54 -33.42
CA SER A 40 3.60 -6.14 -33.82
C SER A 40 4.79 -5.29 -33.38
N LEU A 41 5.36 -5.56 -32.20
CA LEU A 41 6.56 -4.87 -31.68
C LEU A 41 7.81 -5.22 -32.48
N HIS A 42 7.96 -6.48 -32.87
CA HIS A 42 9.06 -6.95 -33.73
C HIS A 42 8.89 -6.58 -35.21
N ALA A 43 7.72 -6.05 -35.60
CA ALA A 43 7.48 -5.64 -36.98
C ALA A 43 8.34 -4.42 -37.36
N ALA A 44 8.95 -4.49 -38.54
CA ALA A 44 9.76 -3.40 -39.07
C ALA A 44 8.96 -2.09 -39.12
N GLY A 45 9.54 -1.01 -38.60
CA GLY A 45 8.93 0.33 -38.59
C GLY A 45 7.84 0.56 -37.54
N TRP A 46 7.55 -0.41 -36.64
CA TRP A 46 6.61 -0.19 -35.53
C TRP A 46 6.99 1.03 -34.67
N GLN A 47 8.27 1.12 -34.30
CA GLN A 47 8.81 2.21 -33.46
C GLN A 47 8.47 3.58 -34.05
N ARG A 48 8.68 3.76 -35.35
CA ARG A 48 8.40 5.03 -36.05
C ARG A 48 6.90 5.35 -36.11
N ARG A 49 6.04 4.33 -36.24
CA ARG A 49 4.58 4.52 -36.26
C ARG A 49 3.99 4.86 -34.89
N HIS A 50 4.57 4.34 -33.81
CA HIS A 50 3.98 4.41 -32.46
C HIS A 50 4.72 5.36 -31.50
N LEU A 51 5.97 5.70 -31.77
CA LEU A 51 6.76 6.70 -31.02
C LEU A 51 6.96 7.99 -31.85
N ASP A 52 6.15 8.18 -32.90
CA ASP A 52 6.21 9.33 -33.83
C ASP A 52 6.20 10.68 -33.09
N TRP A 53 5.54 10.76 -31.93
CA TRP A 53 5.51 11.95 -31.10
C TRP A 53 6.86 12.26 -30.42
N GLU A 54 7.64 11.26 -30.01
CA GLU A 54 8.99 11.45 -29.47
C GLU A 54 9.98 11.90 -30.55
N PHE A 55 9.81 11.39 -31.78
CA PHE A 55 10.62 11.79 -32.93
C PHE A 55 10.29 13.20 -33.42
N LYS A 56 9.03 13.63 -33.37
CA LYS A 56 8.64 15.01 -33.74
C LYS A 56 9.19 16.08 -32.80
N LEU A 57 9.46 15.74 -31.54
CA LEU A 57 10.00 16.67 -30.54
C LEU A 57 11.49 16.97 -30.73
N ARG A 58 12.21 16.09 -31.43
CA ARG A 58 13.61 16.26 -31.78
C ARG A 58 13.64 16.45 -33.29
N GLU A 59 13.85 17.66 -33.80
CA GLU A 59 13.93 17.97 -35.25
C GLU A 59 15.15 17.32 -35.95
N LEU A 60 15.51 16.09 -35.59
CA LEU A 60 16.53 15.24 -36.18
C LEU A 60 15.89 13.96 -36.72
N ASP A 61 16.30 13.56 -37.91
CA ASP A 61 16.15 12.19 -38.42
C ASP A 61 16.97 11.23 -37.53
N SER A 62 16.45 10.91 -36.36
CA SER A 62 17.03 9.93 -35.45
C SER A 62 16.09 8.75 -35.39
N GLU A 63 16.55 7.58 -35.87
CA GLU A 63 15.91 6.30 -35.55
C GLU A 63 16.54 5.76 -34.26
N PRO A 64 15.76 5.16 -33.35
CA PRO A 64 16.30 4.59 -32.14
C PRO A 64 17.17 3.39 -32.53
N ASP A 65 18.26 3.15 -31.80
CA ASP A 65 19.13 2.01 -32.08
C ASP A 65 18.33 0.72 -32.00
N ARG A 66 18.19 0.06 -33.15
CA ARG A 66 17.42 -1.18 -33.30
C ARG A 66 17.90 -2.25 -32.32
N THR A 67 19.20 -2.32 -32.08
CA THR A 67 19.80 -3.28 -31.14
C THR A 67 19.32 -3.03 -29.71
N LEU A 68 19.23 -1.76 -29.31
CA LEU A 68 18.74 -1.37 -27.99
C LEU A 68 17.27 -1.72 -27.83
N VAL A 69 16.44 -1.40 -28.83
CA VAL A 69 15.00 -1.65 -28.75
C VAL A 69 14.70 -3.14 -28.77
N ASP A 70 15.35 -3.91 -29.66
CA ASP A 70 15.22 -5.38 -29.68
C ASP A 70 15.69 -5.96 -28.32
N GLY A 71 16.73 -5.38 -27.71
CA GLY A 71 17.17 -5.73 -26.36
C GLY A 71 16.12 -5.48 -25.28
N ILE A 72 15.43 -4.33 -25.31
CA ILE A 72 14.35 -4.00 -24.37
C ILE A 72 13.17 -4.97 -24.57
N ILE A 73 12.76 -5.20 -25.82
CA ILE A 73 11.66 -6.11 -26.15
C ILE A 73 11.96 -7.51 -25.61
N ASN A 74 13.16 -8.03 -25.85
CA ASN A 74 13.58 -9.35 -25.36
C ASN A 74 13.66 -9.41 -23.82
N ALA A 75 14.11 -8.33 -23.17
CA ALA A 75 14.12 -8.24 -21.71
C ALA A 75 12.70 -8.24 -21.14
N THR A 76 11.76 -7.54 -21.77
CA THR A 76 10.34 -7.55 -21.38
C THR A 76 9.70 -8.92 -21.58
N GLU A 77 9.96 -9.60 -22.70
CA GLU A 77 9.50 -10.99 -22.90
C GLU A 77 10.04 -11.92 -21.81
N SER A 78 11.33 -11.79 -21.49
CA SER A 78 11.99 -12.61 -20.47
C SER A 78 11.43 -12.33 -19.07
N PHE A 79 11.11 -11.06 -18.79
CA PHE A 79 10.50 -10.64 -17.53
C PHE A 79 9.10 -11.24 -17.35
N LEU A 80 8.24 -11.16 -18.38
CA LEU A 80 6.88 -11.71 -18.35
C LEU A 80 6.86 -13.26 -18.26
N ARG A 81 7.93 -13.92 -18.70
CA ARG A 81 8.08 -15.39 -18.61
C ARG A 81 8.85 -15.86 -17.37
N SER A 82 9.33 -14.93 -16.55
CA SER A 82 10.06 -15.26 -15.33
C SER A 82 9.11 -15.89 -14.31
N SER A 83 9.42 -17.11 -13.86
CA SER A 83 8.64 -17.80 -12.84
C SER A 83 8.58 -17.04 -11.52
N GLU A 84 9.65 -16.31 -11.19
CA GLU A 84 9.70 -15.53 -9.95
C GLU A 84 8.82 -14.27 -10.04
N VAL A 85 8.83 -13.60 -11.20
CA VAL A 85 7.95 -12.44 -11.44
C VAL A 85 6.49 -12.88 -11.44
N HIS A 86 6.19 -14.01 -12.10
CA HIS A 86 4.86 -14.60 -12.11
C HIS A 86 4.38 -14.90 -10.68
N ARG A 87 5.21 -15.57 -9.88
CA ARG A 87 4.89 -15.91 -8.48
C ARG A 87 4.62 -14.68 -7.63
N LEU A 88 5.48 -13.66 -7.71
CA LEU A 88 5.32 -12.43 -6.94
C LEU A 88 4.06 -11.66 -7.37
N PHE A 89 3.78 -11.59 -8.67
CA PHE A 89 2.58 -10.93 -9.18
C PHE A 89 1.30 -11.60 -8.68
N ILE A 90 1.23 -12.94 -8.72
CA ILE A 90 0.08 -13.68 -8.18
C ILE A 90 -0.10 -13.39 -6.69
N GLN A 91 0.99 -13.43 -5.92
CA GLN A 91 0.94 -13.20 -4.48
C GLN A 91 0.40 -11.81 -4.14
N GLU A 92 0.90 -10.77 -4.81
CA GLU A 92 0.45 -9.39 -4.60
C GLU A 92 -1.00 -9.19 -5.05
N LEU A 93 -1.40 -9.75 -6.19
CA LEU A 93 -2.77 -9.63 -6.69
C LEU A 93 -3.77 -10.28 -5.75
N VAL A 94 -3.47 -11.50 -5.30
CA VAL A 94 -4.33 -12.22 -4.34
C VAL A 94 -4.35 -11.49 -3.02
N GLN A 95 -3.19 -11.06 -2.50
CA GLN A 95 -3.13 -10.32 -1.25
C GLN A 95 -3.96 -9.04 -1.31
N GLY A 96 -3.80 -8.21 -2.34
CA GLY A 96 -4.59 -7.00 -2.52
C GLY A 96 -6.09 -7.27 -2.66
N THR A 97 -6.48 -8.41 -3.24
CA THR A 97 -7.90 -8.82 -3.31
C THR A 97 -8.45 -9.18 -1.93
N PHE A 98 -7.67 -9.88 -1.10
CA PHE A 98 -8.06 -10.19 0.27
C PHE A 98 -8.05 -8.95 1.17
N ASP A 99 -7.13 -8.02 0.97
CA ASP A 99 -7.07 -6.77 1.74
C ASP A 99 -8.30 -5.90 1.44
N GLU A 100 -8.67 -5.75 0.15
CA GLU A 100 -9.86 -5.03 -0.30
C GLU A 100 -11.16 -5.69 0.17
N ALA A 101 -11.18 -7.02 0.22
CA ALA A 101 -12.31 -7.76 0.77
C ALA A 101 -12.34 -7.76 2.30
N SER A 102 -11.19 -7.62 2.97
CA SER A 102 -11.17 -7.62 4.42
C SER A 102 -11.89 -6.38 4.95
N ASP A 103 -12.65 -6.56 6.02
CA ASP A 103 -13.35 -5.48 6.69
C ASP A 103 -12.39 -4.63 7.56
N ASP A 104 -11.29 -4.21 6.95
CA ASP A 104 -10.32 -3.31 7.54
C ASP A 104 -10.96 -1.95 7.85
N HIS A 105 -12.08 -1.62 7.18
CA HIS A 105 -12.95 -0.52 7.56
C HIS A 105 -13.62 -0.73 8.92
N LEU A 106 -14.19 -1.89 9.23
CA LEU A 106 -14.76 -2.14 10.55
C LEU A 106 -13.68 -2.15 11.64
N ARG A 107 -12.50 -2.71 11.34
CA ARG A 107 -11.36 -2.63 12.26
C ARG A 107 -10.91 -1.18 12.47
N ALA A 108 -10.75 -0.40 11.40
CA ALA A 108 -10.36 1.00 11.46
C ALA A 108 -11.41 1.86 12.17
N GLU A 109 -12.70 1.60 11.92
CA GLU A 109 -13.83 2.25 12.58
C GLU A 109 -13.91 1.90 14.06
N ALA A 110 -13.67 0.64 14.42
CA ALA A 110 -13.57 0.21 15.81
C ALA A 110 -12.39 0.88 16.54
N VAL A 111 -11.21 0.95 15.89
CA VAL A 111 -10.04 1.65 16.45
C VAL A 111 -10.31 3.15 16.58
N ARG A 112 -10.94 3.77 15.57
CA ARG A 112 -11.33 5.18 15.60
C ARG A 112 -12.29 5.46 16.74
N HIS A 113 -13.33 4.65 16.91
CA HIS A 113 -14.26 4.76 18.02
C HIS A 113 -13.59 4.56 19.37
N LEU A 114 -12.71 3.55 19.50
CA LEU A 114 -11.97 3.29 20.73
C LEU A 114 -11.12 4.51 21.11
N ILE A 115 -10.43 5.12 20.16
CA ILE A 115 -9.58 6.28 20.42
C ILE A 115 -10.43 7.52 20.74
N GLU A 116 -11.38 7.87 19.87
CA GLU A 116 -12.13 9.12 19.98
C GLU A 116 -13.15 9.14 21.13
N LYS A 117 -13.84 8.02 21.39
CA LYS A 117 -14.95 7.95 22.34
C LYS A 117 -14.57 7.37 23.68
N GLU A 118 -13.58 6.48 23.72
CA GLU A 118 -13.16 5.84 24.97
C GLU A 118 -11.86 6.47 25.48
N ILE A 119 -10.76 6.38 24.73
CA ILE A 119 -9.43 6.75 25.23
C ILE A 119 -9.30 8.25 25.46
N LEU A 120 -9.65 9.09 24.48
CA LEU A 120 -9.56 10.55 24.64
C LEU A 120 -10.50 11.06 25.74
N THR A 121 -11.72 10.51 25.82
CA THR A 121 -12.66 10.82 26.91
C THR A 121 -12.15 10.38 28.28
N LEU A 122 -11.49 9.22 28.38
CA LEU A 122 -10.85 8.77 29.62
C LEU A 122 -9.67 9.67 30.02
N LEU A 123 -8.86 10.11 29.06
CA LEU A 123 -7.75 11.04 29.31
C LEU A 123 -8.25 12.40 29.79
N GLU A 124 -9.32 12.92 29.19
CA GLU A 124 -9.94 14.19 29.57
C GLU A 124 -10.56 14.11 30.97
N ASN A 125 -11.37 13.07 31.23
CA ASN A 125 -12.05 12.89 32.52
C ASN A 125 -11.08 12.69 33.69
N ASN A 126 -9.95 12.01 33.45
CA ASN A 126 -8.96 11.71 34.49
C ASN A 126 -7.73 12.62 34.44
N ARG A 127 -7.78 13.72 33.67
CA ARG A 127 -6.60 14.57 33.39
C ARG A 127 -5.89 15.06 34.66
N ALA A 128 -6.65 15.54 35.64
CA ALA A 128 -6.10 16.05 36.89
C ALA A 128 -5.41 14.94 37.72
N GLU A 129 -6.05 13.79 37.87
CA GLU A 129 -5.47 12.66 38.62
C GLU A 129 -4.22 12.10 37.92
N LEU A 130 -4.27 11.96 36.59
CA LEU A 130 -3.14 11.52 35.79
C LEU A 130 -1.96 12.50 35.91
N MET A 131 -2.24 13.80 35.88
CA MET A 131 -1.24 14.84 36.08
C MET A 131 -0.56 14.74 37.45
N ASP A 132 -1.32 14.57 38.52
CA ASP A 132 -0.76 14.45 39.88
C ASP A 132 0.09 13.19 40.00
N ARG A 133 -0.39 12.05 39.47
CA ARG A 133 0.33 10.78 39.48
C ARG A 133 1.60 10.82 38.63
N LEU A 134 1.56 11.43 37.45
CA LEU A 134 2.73 11.59 36.58
C LEU A 134 3.76 12.52 37.21
N THR A 135 3.32 13.67 37.73
CA THR A 135 4.17 14.63 38.43
C THR A 135 4.89 13.98 39.60
N ALA A 136 4.18 13.23 40.44
CA ALA A 136 4.77 12.52 41.58
C ALA A 136 5.78 11.45 41.13
N ARG A 137 5.56 10.78 39.98
CA ARG A 137 6.48 9.76 39.44
C ARG A 137 7.75 10.35 38.84
N ILE A 138 7.69 11.56 38.29
CA ILE A 138 8.83 12.17 37.59
C ILE A 138 9.52 13.27 38.41
N ILE A 139 9.13 13.46 39.68
CA ILE A 139 9.70 14.50 40.54
C ILE A 139 11.18 14.28 40.86
N GLU A 140 11.61 13.03 41.04
CA GLU A 140 13.01 12.66 41.23
C GLU A 140 13.84 12.96 39.97
N PRO A 141 13.44 12.49 38.76
CA PRO A 141 14.04 12.93 37.49
C PRO A 141 14.07 14.45 37.28
N ALA A 142 13.07 15.17 37.80
CA ALA A 142 13.00 16.63 37.72
C ALA A 142 13.89 17.36 38.74
N GLY A 143 14.65 16.64 39.56
CA GLY A 143 15.54 17.22 40.58
C GLY A 143 14.77 17.83 41.76
N GLY A 144 13.60 17.27 42.09
CA GLY A 144 12.73 17.78 43.16
C GLY A 144 11.94 19.04 42.80
N GLN A 145 12.06 19.54 41.56
CA GLN A 145 11.36 20.73 41.10
C GLN A 145 9.95 20.38 40.63
N VAL A 146 8.95 20.68 41.48
CA VAL A 146 7.53 20.40 41.22
C VAL A 146 7.05 21.07 39.93
N ASP A 147 7.35 22.36 39.73
CA ASP A 147 6.91 23.10 38.53
C ASP A 147 7.45 22.49 37.23
N ARG A 148 8.69 21.99 37.26
CA ARG A 148 9.33 21.32 36.12
C ARG A 148 8.68 19.97 35.85
N ALA A 149 8.39 19.19 36.90
CA ALA A 149 7.70 17.92 36.80
C ALA A 149 6.25 18.10 36.27
N GLN A 150 5.51 19.09 36.77
CA GLN A 150 4.17 19.40 36.29
C GLN A 150 4.18 19.82 34.81
N LYS A 151 5.11 20.69 34.42
CA LYS A 151 5.24 21.12 33.02
C LYS A 151 5.52 19.93 32.09
N ALA A 152 6.48 19.07 32.44
CA ALA A 152 6.82 17.89 31.65
C ALA A 152 5.66 16.88 31.58
N ALA A 153 4.93 16.66 32.68
CA ALA A 153 3.75 15.81 32.70
C ALA A 153 2.62 16.34 31.79
N SER A 154 2.39 17.66 31.82
CA SER A 154 1.39 18.30 30.96
C SER A 154 1.77 18.22 29.48
N GLU A 155 3.03 18.49 29.14
CA GLU A 155 3.51 18.41 27.76
C GLU A 155 3.42 16.97 27.23
N GLY A 156 3.80 15.97 28.04
CA GLY A 156 3.67 14.56 27.67
C GLY A 156 2.22 14.11 27.45
N LEU A 157 1.27 14.56 28.27
CA LEU A 157 -0.15 14.25 28.05
C LEU A 157 -0.67 14.86 26.74
N ILE A 158 -0.31 16.11 26.45
CA ILE A 158 -0.69 16.78 25.18
C ILE A 158 -0.06 16.05 23.98
N GLU A 159 1.18 15.58 24.10
CA GLU A 159 1.84 14.82 23.05
C GLU A 159 1.13 13.49 22.78
N VAL A 160 0.75 12.76 23.83
CA VAL A 160 -0.02 11.51 23.70
C VAL A 160 -1.40 11.76 23.07
N GLU A 161 -2.13 12.78 23.51
CA GLU A 161 -3.41 13.17 22.90
C GLU A 161 -3.24 13.45 21.40
N ARG A 162 -2.18 14.17 21.01
CA ARG A 162 -1.89 14.45 19.60
C ARG A 162 -1.52 13.20 18.81
N LEU A 163 -0.75 12.28 19.38
CA LEU A 163 -0.40 11.01 18.73
C LEU A 163 -1.64 10.16 18.46
N LEU A 164 -2.58 10.13 19.41
CA LEU A 164 -3.84 9.42 19.27
C LEU A 164 -4.70 10.03 18.16
N CYS A 165 -4.85 11.35 18.11
CA CYS A 165 -5.59 12.05 17.04
C CYS A 165 -4.94 11.82 15.65
N ASN A 166 -3.62 11.93 15.57
CA ASN A 166 -2.90 11.71 14.32
C ASN A 166 -3.06 10.27 13.83
N HIS A 167 -3.08 9.30 14.75
CA HIS A 167 -3.30 7.90 14.39
C HIS A 167 -4.71 7.70 13.82
N THR A 168 -5.74 8.29 14.44
CA THR A 168 -7.11 8.22 13.91
C THR A 168 -7.28 8.88 12.55
N GLU A 169 -6.55 9.95 12.26
CA GLU A 169 -6.55 10.62 10.94
C GLU A 169 -5.83 9.80 9.86
N SER A 170 -4.95 8.87 10.26
CA SER A 170 -4.17 8.02 9.35
C SER A 170 -4.80 6.66 9.04
N LEU A 171 -5.89 6.30 9.74
CA LEU A 171 -6.68 5.07 9.56
C LEU A 171 -7.77 5.29 8.51
#